data_AF-A0A5C6S305-F1
#
_entry.id   AF-A0A5C6S305-F1
#
_cell.length_a   1.000
_cell.length_b   1.000
_cell.length_c   1.000
_cell.angle_alpha   90.00
_cell.angle_beta   90.00
_cell.angle_gamma   90.00
#
_symmetry.space_group_name_H-M   'P 1'
#
loop_
_entity.id
_entity.type
_entity.pdbx_description
1 polymer ?
#
loop_
_entity_poly.entity_id
_entity_poly.type
_entity_poly.pdbx_seq_one_letter_code
_entity_poly.pdbx_strand_id
1 'polypeptide(L)' 'MFFILSRYPLSSCYFCGAAGPETVVELQLKPEAVKRYRMDEQLSFKGTLLLNVNDLDHCNYILKGAEFHQQ' A
#
# COMPACT_ATOMS: atom_id res chain seq x y z
N MET A 1 6.74 -9.79 4.25
CA MET A 1 5.46 -9.25 4.76
C MET A 1 5.21 -7.95 4.03
N PHE A 2 4.15 -7.86 3.23
CA PHE A 2 3.75 -6.65 2.54
C PHE A 2 2.43 -6.15 3.11
N PHE A 3 2.23 -4.83 3.11
CA PHE A 3 0.96 -4.22 3.47
C PHE A 3 0.34 -3.62 2.22
N ILE A 4 -0.98 -3.54 2.15
CA ILE A 4 -1.65 -2.81 1.07
C ILE A 4 -2.18 -1.50 1.61
N LEU A 5 -1.73 -0.40 1.02
CA LEU A 5 -2.28 0.92 1.27
C LEU A 5 -3.40 1.17 0.26
N SER A 6 -4.60 1.44 0.75
CA SER A 6 -5.76 1.78 -0.07
C SER A 6 -6.08 3.26 0.05
N ARG A 7 -6.50 3.89 -1.04
CA ARG A 7 -7.05 5.26 -1.02
C ARG A 7 -8.41 5.32 -0.32
N TYR A 8 -9.16 4.22 -0.31
CA TYR A 8 -10.49 4.13 0.27
C TYR A 8 -10.51 3.28 1.55
N PRO A 9 -11.50 3.51 2.45
CA PRO A 9 -11.72 2.66 3.61
C PRO A 9 -11.94 1.20 3.21
N LEU A 10 -11.78 0.28 4.17
CA LEU A 10 -11.90 -1.16 3.95
C LEU A 10 -13.20 -1.55 3.22
N SER A 11 -14.34 -0.94 3.58
CA SER A 11 -15.66 -1.19 2.97
C SER A 11 -15.74 -0.85 1.47
N SER A 12 -14.80 -0.07 0.95
CA SER A 12 -14.75 0.38 -0.46
C SER A 12 -13.37 0.12 -1.09
N CYS A 13 -12.56 -0.77 -0.50
CA CYS A 13 -11.23 -1.10 -1.01
C CYS A 13 -11.31 -1.94 -2.29
N TYR A 14 -10.22 -1.96 -3.08
CA TYR A 14 -10.08 -2.77 -4.30
C TYR A 14 -10.55 -4.22 -4.12
N PHE A 15 -10.18 -4.86 -3.00
CA PHE A 15 -10.49 -6.26 -2.75
C PHE A 15 -11.94 -6.52 -2.32
N CYS A 16 -12.64 -5.53 -1.77
CA CYS A 16 -13.89 -5.75 -1.05
C CYS A 16 -15.08 -4.91 -1.55
N GLY A 17 -14.81 -3.78 -2.22
CA GLY A 17 -15.81 -2.75 -2.50
C GLY A 17 -15.73 -2.15 -3.89
N ALA A 18 -15.27 -2.94 -4.86
CA ALA A 18 -15.30 -2.63 -6.30
C ALA A 18 -14.53 -1.37 -6.75
N ALA A 19 -13.61 -0.87 -5.92
CA ALA A 19 -12.61 0.07 -6.39
C ALA A 19 -11.67 -0.61 -7.39
N GLY A 20 -11.01 0.17 -8.25
CA GLY A 20 -10.06 -0.36 -9.23
C GLY A 20 -8.66 -0.59 -8.66
N PRO A 21 -7.80 -1.37 -9.34
CA PRO A 21 -6.45 -1.67 -8.85
C PRO A 21 -5.56 -0.43 -8.79
N GLU A 22 -5.96 0.67 -9.44
CA GLU A 22 -5.27 1.95 -9.36
C GLU A 22 -5.38 2.62 -7.98
N THR A 23 -6.26 2.13 -7.11
CA THR A 23 -6.51 2.73 -5.79
C THR A 23 -5.69 2.10 -4.68
N VAL A 24 -4.87 1.08 -4.99
CA VAL A 24 -4.03 0.35 -4.03
C VAL A 24 -2.55 0.42 -4.38
N VAL A 25 -1.72 0.43 -3.34
CA VAL A 25 -0.27 0.37 -3.42
C VAL A 25 0.22 -0.74 -2.50
N GLU A 26 1.10 -1.60 -3.01
CA GLU A 26 1.85 -2.54 -2.19
C GLU A 26 2.96 -1.79 -1.45
N LEU A 27 2.95 -1.82 -0.12
CA LEU A 27 3.99 -1.26 0.73
C LEU A 27 5.03 -2.33 1.05
N GLN A 28 6.24 -2.12 0.55
CA GLN A 28 7.43 -2.85 0.97
C GLN A 28 8.19 -2.00 1.99
N LEU A 29 7.80 -2.14 3.26
CA LEU A 29 8.37 -1.42 4.38
C LEU A 29 9.79 -1.91 4.71
N LYS A 30 10.63 -0.99 5.19
CA LYS A 30 11.89 -1.37 5.85
C LYS A 30 11.59 -2.11 7.16
N PRO A 31 12.48 -3.02 7.63
CA PRO A 31 12.26 -3.77 8.87
C PRO A 31 11.94 -2.88 10.08
N GLU A 32 12.57 -1.72 10.19
CA GLU A 32 12.37 -0.78 11.31
C GLU A 32 11.01 -0.06 11.26
N ALA A 33 10.38 0.00 10.07
CA ALA A 33 9.09 0.63 9.89
C ALA A 33 7.91 -0.32 10.15
N VAL A 34 8.16 -1.64 10.25
CA VAL A 34 7.11 -2.64 10.47
C VAL A 34 6.57 -2.52 11.90
N LYS A 35 5.30 -2.18 12.01
CA LYS A 35 4.55 -2.19 13.27
C LYS A 35 3.14 -2.70 13.05
N ARG A 36 2.38 -2.83 14.14
CA ARG A 36 0.94 -3.14 14.06
C ARG A 36 0.17 -1.88 13.68
N TYR A 37 -0.31 -1.83 12.44
CA TYR A 37 -1.21 -0.78 11.95
C TYR A 37 -2.66 -1.10 12.28
N ARG A 38 -3.48 -0.07 12.51
CA ARG A 38 -4.92 -0.25 12.64
C ARG A 38 -5.57 -0.17 11.26
N MET A 39 -6.63 -0.95 11.05
CA MET A 39 -7.46 -0.81 9.85
C MET A 39 -8.10 0.59 9.83
N ASP A 40 -8.27 1.14 8.62
CA ASP A 40 -8.83 2.47 8.35
C ASP A 40 -8.06 3.65 8.98
N GLU A 41 -6.85 3.40 9.51
CA GLU A 41 -5.94 4.46 9.96
C GLU A 41 -5.40 5.23 8.75
N GLN A 42 -5.54 6.56 8.76
CA GLN A 42 -4.98 7.41 7.72
C GLN A 42 -3.49 7.64 7.99
N LEU A 43 -2.65 7.02 7.17
CA LEU A 43 -1.20 7.11 7.27
C LEU A 43 -0.62 7.53 5.92
N SER A 44 0.47 8.28 5.99
CA SER A 44 1.24 8.69 4.82
C SER A 44 2.61 8.02 4.84
N PHE A 45 3.06 7.60 3.66
CA PHE A 45 4.32 6.89 3.48
C PHE A 45 5.11 7.53 2.34
N LYS A 46 6.42 7.51 2.46
CA LYS A 46 7.35 7.94 1.42
C LYS A 46 8.31 6.80 1.08
N GLY A 47 8.65 6.67 -0.19
CA GLY A 47 9.54 5.61 -0.67
C GLY A 47 9.79 5.75 -2.17
N THR A 48 10.33 4.70 -2.78
CA THR A 48 10.53 4.63 -4.23
C THR A 48 9.34 3.93 -4.88
N LEU A 49 8.63 4.63 -5.76
CA LEU A 49 7.53 4.04 -6.52
C LEU A 49 8.08 3.20 -7.67
N LEU A 50 7.69 1.93 -7.72
CA LEU A 50 7.95 1.00 -8.81
C LEU A 50 6.62 0.67 -9.50
N LEU A 51 6.65 0.70 -10.83
CA LEU A 51 5.52 0.32 -11.67
C LEU A 51 5.73 -1.11 -12.14
N ASN A 52 4.82 -1.98 -11.77
CA ASN A 52 4.83 -3.39 -12.15
C ASN A 52 3.76 -3.62 -13.22
N VAL A 53 4.15 -4.23 -14.33
CA VAL A 53 3.29 -4.42 -15.51
C VAL A 53 3.16 -5.90 -15.89
N ASN A 54 4.03 -6.77 -15.37
CA ASN A 54 4.22 -8.12 -15.89
C ASN A 54 4.12 -9.21 -14.81
N ASP A 55 4.22 -8.83 -13.54
CA ASP A 55 4.21 -9.77 -12.43
C ASP A 55 2.82 -9.80 -11.77
N LEU A 56 2.13 -10.93 -11.89
CA LEU A 56 0.77 -11.10 -11.34
C LEU A 56 0.76 -11.38 -9.84
N ASP A 57 1.90 -11.73 -9.25
CA ASP A 57 2.03 -11.96 -7.80
C ASP A 57 2.13 -10.64 -7.01
N HIS A 58 2.36 -9.52 -7.71
CA HIS A 58 2.51 -8.19 -7.14
C HIS A 58 1.47 -7.19 -7.65
N CYS A 59 1.19 -6.15 -6.86
CA CYS A 59 0.31 -5.07 -7.31
C CYS A 59 0.97 -4.22 -8.42
N ASN A 60 0.15 -3.50 -9.20
CA ASN A 60 0.63 -2.60 -10.26
C ASN A 60 1.55 -1.48 -9.74
N TYR A 61 1.33 -1.05 -8.49
CA TYR A 61 2.09 -0.01 -7.83
C TYR A 61 2.72 -0.56 -6.55
N ILE A 62 4.04 -0.47 -6.46
CA ILE A 62 4.81 -0.95 -5.33
C ILE A 62 5.63 0.22 -4.78
N LEU A 63 5.46 0.54 -3.50
CA LEU A 63 6.26 1.53 -2.80
C LEU A 63 7.36 0.83 -2.02
N LYS A 64 8.58 0.85 -2.59
CA LYS A 64 9.75 0.16 -2.05
C LYS A 64 10.52 1.03 -1.06
N GLY A 65 10.97 0.39 0.03
CA GLY A 65 11.69 1.08 1.10
C GLY A 65 10.81 2.10 1.79
N ALA A 66 9.50 1.82 1.88
CA ALA A 66 8.53 2.75 2.40
C ALA A 66 8.77 3.01 3.90
N GLU A 67 8.73 4.29 4.25
CA GLU A 67 8.87 4.80 5.60
C GLU A 67 7.73 5.77 5.91
N PHE A 68 7.35 5.85 7.18
CA PHE A 68 6.28 6.74 7.61
C PHE A 68 6.66 8.19 7.34
N HIS A 69 5.76 8.93 6.69
CA HIS A 69 5.94 10.33 6.38
C HIS A 69 4.72 11.10 6.84
N GLN A 70 4.91 12.00 7.79
CA GLN A 70 3.85 12.91 8.22
C GLN A 70 4.02 14.20 7.42
N GLN A 71 3.04 14.51 6.55
CA GLN A 71 2.93 15.83 5.94
C GLN A 71 2.44 16.84 6.97
#